data_AF-A0A971HLW5-F1
#
_entry.id   AF-A0A971HLW5-F1
#
_cell.length_a   1.000
_cell.length_b   1.000
_cell.length_c   1.000
_cell.angle_alpha   90.00
_cell.angle_beta   90.00
_cell.angle_gamma   90.00
#
_symmetry.space_group_name_H-M   'P 1'
#
loop_
_entity.id
_entity.type
_entity.pdbx_description
1 polymer ?
#
loop_
_entity_poly.entity_id
_entity_poly.type
_entity_poly.pdbx_seq_one_letter_code
_entity_poly.pdbx_strand_id
1 'polypeptide(L)'
;LGGLFMGMQLMQASLAPFGVTVAQRLFPAAQNTGPLNAIGIGVVVTLMLQSSSAVTGIVIAMVGSGILDPRLGIFITLGANIGTVGTSLLASVGMNSLAKKAALTDLLLNLVAVLCVLPWFDKFHHLVVLCSPRASAQIANAHTMFNIAASTLALPFVPVIAKLVDAE
;
A
#
# COMPACT_ATOMS: atom_id res chain seq x y z
N LEU A 1 22.19 -12.25 -4.36
CA LEU A 1 20.71 -12.29 -4.45
C LEU A 1 20.10 -13.20 -3.38
N GLY A 2 20.46 -14.48 -3.28
CA GLY A 2 19.88 -15.40 -2.27
C GLY A 2 19.97 -14.94 -0.80
N GLY A 3 21.12 -14.40 -0.36
CA GLY A 3 21.27 -13.87 1.00
C GLY A 3 20.42 -12.62 1.30
N LEU A 4 20.20 -11.75 0.31
CA LEU A 4 19.31 -10.58 0.42
C LEU A 4 17.85 -11.02 0.56
N PHE A 5 17.40 -11.98 -0.25
CA PHE A 5 16.06 -12.55 -0.14
C PHE A 5 15.84 -13.28 1.18
N MET A 6 16.83 -14.04 1.65
CA MET A 6 16.78 -14.71 2.96
C MET A 6 16.73 -13.69 4.11
N GLY A 7 17.50 -12.61 4.03
CA GLY A 7 17.44 -11.50 4.99
C GLY A 7 16.05 -10.84 5.04
N MET A 8 15.46 -10.54 3.88
CA MET A 8 14.10 -9.99 3.81
C MET A 8 13.03 -10.96 4.36
N GLN A 9 13.16 -12.27 4.09
CA GLN A 9 12.25 -13.28 4.64
C GLN A 9 12.36 -13.40 6.17
N LEU A 10 13.58 -13.36 6.72
CA LEU A 10 13.82 -13.35 8.16
C LEU A 10 13.21 -12.12 8.84
N MET A 11 13.33 -10.94 8.21
CA MET A 11 12.70 -9.72 8.69
C MET A 11 11.17 -9.84 8.69
N GLN A 12 10.57 -10.33 7.60
CA GLN A 12 9.13 -10.55 7.53
C GLN A 12 8.65 -11.56 8.59
N ALA A 13 9.36 -12.68 8.77
CA ALA A 13 9.01 -13.71 9.75
C ALA A 13 9.08 -13.18 11.20
N SER A 14 10.02 -12.29 11.50
CA SER A 14 10.20 -11.72 12.83
C SER A 14 9.18 -10.63 13.16
N LEU A 15 8.79 -9.84 12.16
CA LEU A 15 7.82 -8.74 12.32
C LEU A 15 6.36 -9.21 12.15
N ALA A 16 6.12 -10.37 11.54
CA ALA A 16 4.77 -10.90 11.30
C ALA A 16 3.92 -11.01 12.59
N PRO A 17 4.39 -11.55 13.73
CA PRO A 17 3.57 -11.67 14.94
C PRO A 17 3.14 -10.31 15.49
N PHE A 18 4.05 -9.34 15.49
CA PHE A 18 3.77 -7.97 15.94
C PHE A 18 2.82 -7.27 14.99
N GLY A 19 3.09 -7.36 13.69
CA GLY A 19 2.29 -6.77 12.65
C GLY A 19 0.84 -7.29 12.62
N VAL A 20 0.67 -8.60 12.76
CA VAL A 20 -0.64 -9.24 12.86
C VAL A 20 -1.38 -8.81 14.14
N THR A 21 -0.69 -8.76 15.28
CA THR A 21 -1.31 -8.30 16.55
C THR A 21 -1.76 -6.85 16.47
N VAL A 22 -0.95 -5.97 15.87
CA VAL A 22 -1.29 -4.56 15.66
C VAL A 22 -2.45 -4.43 14.66
N ALA A 23 -2.42 -5.14 13.53
CA ALA A 23 -3.49 -5.15 12.55
C ALA A 23 -4.82 -5.63 13.15
N GLN A 24 -4.80 -6.70 13.95
CA GLN A 24 -5.97 -7.23 14.65
C GLN A 24 -6.60 -6.23 15.63
N ARG A 25 -5.81 -5.30 16.20
CA ARG A 25 -6.33 -4.25 17.08
C ARG A 25 -6.79 -3.01 16.31
N LEU A 26 -6.03 -2.60 15.29
CA LEU A 26 -6.29 -1.36 14.56
C LEU A 26 -7.36 -1.50 13.48
N PHE A 27 -7.43 -2.63 12.76
CA PHE A 27 -8.38 -2.79 11.66
C PHE A 27 -9.84 -2.79 12.12
N PRO A 28 -10.21 -3.43 13.25
CA PRO A 28 -11.56 -3.27 13.79
C PRO A 28 -11.83 -1.84 14.27
N ALA A 29 -10.84 -1.16 14.86
CA ALA A 29 -10.97 0.24 15.25
C ALA A 29 -11.21 1.16 14.03
N ALA A 30 -10.71 0.78 12.85
CA ALA A 30 -10.93 1.51 11.61
C ALA A 30 -12.42 1.66 11.25
N GLN A 31 -13.27 0.72 11.68
CA GLN A 31 -14.69 0.68 11.32
C GLN A 31 -15.47 1.93 11.72
N ASN A 32 -15.04 2.63 12.76
CA ASN A 32 -15.72 3.81 13.28
C ASN A 32 -15.06 5.13 12.89
N THR A 33 -14.04 5.11 12.02
CA THR A 33 -13.11 6.25 11.87
C THR A 33 -13.10 6.87 10.47
N GLY A 34 -13.85 6.32 9.51
CA GLY A 34 -13.97 6.87 8.15
C GLY A 34 -12.78 6.59 7.22
N PRO A 35 -12.86 6.96 5.94
CA PRO A 35 -11.92 6.54 4.89
C PRO A 35 -10.45 6.95 5.13
N LEU A 36 -10.22 8.19 5.56
CA LEU A 36 -8.87 8.72 5.76
C LEU A 36 -8.14 8.02 6.91
N ASN A 37 -8.87 7.68 7.97
CA ASN A 37 -8.30 6.97 9.11
C ASN A 37 -7.99 5.51 8.75
N ALA A 38 -8.83 4.86 7.94
CA ALA A 38 -8.55 3.53 7.40
C ALA A 38 -7.27 3.53 6.53
N ILE A 39 -7.08 4.54 5.68
CA ILE A 39 -5.83 4.74 4.92
C ILE A 39 -4.64 4.94 5.88
N GLY A 40 -4.77 5.81 6.89
CA GLY A 40 -3.71 6.05 7.88
C GLY A 40 -3.30 4.79 8.63
N ILE A 41 -4.27 3.95 9.01
CA ILE A 41 -4.01 2.64 9.64
C ILE A 41 -3.23 1.73 8.68
N GLY A 42 -3.59 1.68 7.39
CA GLY A 42 -2.84 0.95 6.37
C GLY A 42 -1.39 1.42 6.25
N VAL A 43 -1.16 2.73 6.25
CA VAL A 43 0.20 3.33 6.22
C VAL A 43 1.01 2.88 7.43
N VAL A 44 0.47 3.07 8.64
CA VAL A 44 1.16 2.74 9.90
C VAL A 44 1.50 1.26 9.97
N VAL A 45 0.52 0.40 9.67
CA VAL A 45 0.73 -1.05 9.72
C VAL A 45 1.77 -1.46 8.68
N THR A 46 1.71 -0.96 7.44
CA THR A 46 2.75 -1.27 6.45
C THR A 46 4.13 -0.75 6.85
N LEU A 47 4.25 0.42 7.46
CA LEU A 47 5.53 0.91 7.97
C LEU A 47 6.11 -0.01 9.04
N MET A 48 5.28 -0.61 9.89
CA MET A 48 5.73 -1.58 10.89
C MET A 48 6.11 -2.93 10.28
N LEU A 49 5.30 -3.45 9.35
CA LEU A 49 5.57 -4.75 8.70
C LEU A 49 6.60 -4.66 7.56
N GLN A 50 6.88 -3.47 7.05
CA GLN A 50 7.72 -3.20 5.87
C GLN A 50 7.27 -3.99 4.62
N SER A 51 6.00 -4.42 4.56
CA SER A 51 5.48 -5.29 3.50
C SER A 51 4.00 -5.05 3.26
N SER A 52 3.68 -4.32 2.20
CA SER A 52 2.28 -4.08 1.79
C SER A 52 1.56 -5.37 1.36
N SER A 53 2.27 -6.33 0.77
CA SER A 53 1.71 -7.65 0.44
C SER A 53 1.29 -8.43 1.68
N ALA A 54 2.06 -8.36 2.78
CA ALA A 54 1.67 -8.97 4.05
C ALA A 54 0.41 -8.29 4.62
N VAL A 55 0.37 -6.95 4.59
CA VAL A 55 -0.81 -6.19 5.04
C VAL A 55 -2.05 -6.53 4.22
N THR A 56 -1.96 -6.54 2.89
CA THR A 56 -3.06 -6.93 2.00
C THR A 56 -3.51 -8.37 2.25
N GLY A 57 -2.60 -9.30 2.53
CA GLY A 57 -2.94 -10.67 2.92
C GLY A 57 -3.74 -10.76 4.22
N ILE A 58 -3.37 -9.97 5.24
CA ILE A 58 -4.12 -9.87 6.50
C ILE A 58 -5.52 -9.30 6.24
N VAL A 59 -5.63 -8.23 5.46
CA VAL A 59 -6.91 -7.63 5.09
C VAL A 59 -7.80 -8.65 4.36
N ILE A 60 -7.26 -9.38 3.37
CA ILE A 60 -7.99 -10.44 2.65
C ILE A 60 -8.53 -11.50 3.62
N ALA A 61 -7.72 -11.94 4.58
CA ALA A 61 -8.13 -12.94 5.57
C ALA A 61 -9.24 -12.41 6.49
N MET A 62 -9.12 -11.17 6.98
CA MET A 62 -10.11 -10.55 7.89
C MET A 62 -11.43 -10.21 7.20
N VAL A 63 -11.38 -9.79 5.93
CA VAL A 63 -12.57 -9.60 5.11
C VAL A 63 -13.23 -10.94 4.79
N GLY A 64 -12.42 -11.97 4.49
CA GLY A 64 -12.90 -13.33 4.25
C GLY A 64 -13.58 -13.97 5.46
N SER A 65 -13.19 -13.61 6.67
CA SER A 65 -13.82 -14.07 7.93
C SER A 65 -14.97 -13.18 8.41
N GLY A 66 -15.29 -12.09 7.69
CA GLY A 66 -16.37 -11.16 8.04
C GLY A 66 -16.03 -10.21 9.20
N ILE A 67 -14.79 -10.19 9.69
CA ILE A 67 -14.34 -9.31 10.77
C ILE A 67 -14.19 -7.87 10.28
N LEU A 68 -13.84 -7.69 9.00
CA LEU A 68 -13.59 -6.38 8.39
C LEU A 68 -14.50 -6.16 7.19
N ASP A 69 -15.13 -4.98 7.13
CA ASP A 69 -15.92 -4.57 5.97
C ASP A 69 -15.03 -4.46 4.71
N PRO A 70 -15.45 -4.98 3.54
CA PRO A 70 -14.63 -4.98 2.32
C PRO A 70 -14.26 -3.57 1.86
N ARG A 71 -15.15 -2.60 2.03
CA ARG A 71 -14.93 -1.21 1.61
C ARG A 71 -13.81 -0.58 2.45
N LEU A 72 -13.81 -0.84 3.75
CA LEU A 72 -12.72 -0.44 4.65
C LEU A 72 -11.43 -1.18 4.38
N GLY A 73 -11.52 -2.47 4.05
CA GLY A 73 -10.37 -3.26 3.60
C GLY A 73 -9.66 -2.62 2.41
N ILE A 74 -10.42 -2.14 1.42
CA ILE A 74 -9.85 -1.43 0.26
C ILE A 74 -9.13 -0.14 0.70
N PHE A 75 -9.71 0.66 1.58
CA PHE A 75 -9.04 1.87 2.10
C PHE A 75 -7.74 1.55 2.85
N ILE A 76 -7.72 0.51 3.67
CA ILE A 76 -6.51 0.04 4.35
C ILE A 76 -5.46 -0.40 3.33
N THR A 77 -5.86 -1.12 2.29
CA THR A 77 -4.96 -1.55 1.21
C THR A 77 -4.40 -0.36 0.40
N LEU A 78 -5.19 0.69 0.15
CA LEU A 78 -4.71 1.93 -0.46
C LEU A 78 -3.66 2.62 0.43
N GLY A 79 -3.91 2.68 1.74
CA GLY A 79 -2.92 3.15 2.71
C GLY A 79 -1.65 2.31 2.75
N ALA A 80 -1.79 0.99 2.63
CA ALA A 80 -0.66 0.08 2.59
C ALA A 80 0.29 0.38 1.42
N ASN A 81 -0.25 0.79 0.26
CA ASN A 81 0.56 1.20 -0.89
C ASN A 81 1.39 2.45 -0.62
N ILE A 82 0.83 3.45 0.06
CA ILE A 82 1.59 4.63 0.50
C ILE A 82 2.69 4.21 1.49
N GLY A 83 2.36 3.34 2.45
CA GLY A 83 3.30 2.86 3.46
C GLY A 83 4.52 2.13 2.89
N THR A 84 4.39 1.46 1.74
CA THR A 84 5.50 0.77 1.04
C THR A 84 6.71 1.69 0.85
N VAL A 85 6.46 2.97 0.56
CA VAL A 85 7.53 3.93 0.26
C VAL A 85 8.36 4.29 1.49
N GLY A 86 7.83 4.07 2.69
CA GLY A 86 8.62 4.23 3.91
C GLY A 86 9.88 3.38 3.92
N THR A 87 9.85 2.21 3.29
CA THR A 87 11.04 1.34 3.15
C THR A 87 12.12 2.03 2.30
N SER A 88 11.76 2.57 1.14
CA SER A 88 12.64 3.32 0.24
C SER A 88 13.17 4.60 0.90
N LEU A 89 12.32 5.31 1.64
CA LEU A 89 12.72 6.51 2.38
C LEU A 89 13.77 6.18 3.44
N LEU A 90 13.52 5.16 4.27
CA LEU A 90 14.47 4.70 5.29
C LEU A 90 15.78 4.21 4.66
N ALA A 91 15.70 3.46 3.56
CA ALA A 91 16.88 2.98 2.85
C ALA A 91 17.71 4.13 2.24
N SER A 92 17.07 5.24 1.85
CA SER A 92 17.76 6.42 1.30
C SER A 92 18.45 7.28 2.37
N VAL A 93 18.21 7.05 3.67
CA VAL A 93 18.85 7.78 4.77
C VAL A 93 20.33 7.40 4.83
N GLY A 94 21.16 8.22 4.20
CA GLY A 94 22.61 8.01 4.09
C GLY A 94 23.11 7.75 2.67
N MET A 95 22.20 7.71 1.69
CA MET A 95 22.55 7.61 0.26
C MET A 95 22.71 8.99 -0.40
N ASN A 96 23.11 9.00 -1.68
CA ASN A 96 23.29 10.19 -2.50
C ASN A 96 21.96 10.95 -2.77
N SER A 97 22.06 12.17 -3.32
CA SER A 97 20.89 13.02 -3.66
C SER A 97 19.91 12.28 -4.57
N LEU A 98 20.43 11.52 -5.53
CA LEU A 98 19.65 10.73 -6.47
C LEU A 98 18.74 9.71 -5.77
N ALA A 99 19.28 8.90 -4.86
CA ALA A 99 18.50 7.90 -4.12
C ALA A 99 17.38 8.54 -3.29
N LYS A 100 17.64 9.70 -2.66
CA LYS A 100 16.63 10.45 -1.91
C LYS A 100 15.53 11.01 -2.80
N LYS A 101 15.89 11.56 -3.97
CA LYS A 101 14.93 12.06 -4.96
C LYS A 101 14.05 10.94 -5.52
N ALA A 102 14.63 9.76 -5.78
CA ALA A 102 13.88 8.58 -6.20
C ALA A 102 12.85 8.16 -5.14
N ALA A 103 13.28 8.02 -3.87
CA ALA A 103 12.38 7.68 -2.77
C ALA A 103 11.26 8.72 -2.56
N LEU A 104 11.56 10.01 -2.71
CA LEU A 104 10.55 11.07 -2.63
C LEU A 104 9.57 11.02 -3.81
N THR A 105 10.06 10.70 -5.01
CA THR A 105 9.22 10.56 -6.20
C THR A 105 8.25 9.40 -6.06
N ASP A 106 8.72 8.25 -5.58
CA ASP A 106 7.86 7.10 -5.26
C ASP A 106 6.77 7.48 -4.26
N LEU A 107 7.09 8.33 -3.26
CA LEU A 107 6.14 8.77 -2.23
C LEU A 107 5.05 9.63 -2.86
N LEU A 108 5.46 10.62 -3.67
CA LEU A 108 4.56 11.54 -4.33
C LEU A 108 3.65 10.80 -5.31
N LEU A 109 4.16 9.87 -6.11
CA LEU A 109 3.35 9.11 -7.06
C LEU A 109 2.30 8.25 -6.34
N ASN A 110 2.67 7.54 -5.28
CA ASN A 110 1.71 6.74 -4.50
C ASN A 110 0.68 7.61 -3.80
N LEU A 111 1.10 8.74 -3.21
CA LEU A 111 0.20 9.66 -2.53
C LEU A 111 -0.78 10.32 -3.50
N VAL A 112 -0.30 10.80 -4.65
CA VAL A 112 -1.15 11.35 -5.72
C VAL A 112 -2.11 10.29 -6.24
N ALA A 113 -1.65 9.06 -6.49
CA ALA A 113 -2.53 7.99 -6.96
C ALA A 113 -3.69 7.71 -5.99
N VAL A 114 -3.42 7.63 -4.68
CA VAL A 114 -4.47 7.45 -3.67
C VAL A 114 -5.41 8.66 -3.62
N LEU A 115 -4.87 9.87 -3.59
CA LEU A 115 -5.69 11.09 -3.60
C LEU A 115 -6.56 11.21 -4.86
N CYS A 116 -6.04 10.79 -6.01
CA CYS A 116 -6.79 10.73 -7.26
C CYS A 116 -7.89 9.67 -7.24
N VAL A 117 -7.76 8.58 -6.48
CA VAL A 117 -8.82 7.55 -6.43
C VAL A 117 -9.96 7.94 -5.49
N LEU A 118 -9.68 8.74 -4.44
CA LEU A 118 -10.65 9.07 -3.39
C LEU A 118 -11.96 9.72 -3.91
N PRO A 119 -11.95 10.74 -4.79
CA PRO A 119 -13.18 11.35 -5.31
C PRO A 119 -14.02 10.40 -6.17
N TRP A 120 -13.40 9.37 -6.76
CA TRP A 120 -14.06 8.37 -7.60
C TRP A 120 -14.21 7.02 -6.91
N PHE A 121 -14.01 6.96 -5.59
CA PHE A 121 -13.96 5.70 -4.86
C PHE A 121 -15.21 4.84 -5.05
N ASP A 122 -16.40 5.43 -5.05
CA ASP A 122 -17.64 4.66 -5.21
C ASP A 122 -17.74 3.96 -6.56
N LYS A 123 -17.29 4.63 -7.63
CA LYS A 123 -17.22 4.04 -8.97
C LYS A 123 -16.14 2.95 -9.02
N PHE A 124 -14.98 3.21 -8.43
CA PHE A 124 -13.90 2.25 -8.33
C PHE A 124 -14.34 0.98 -7.57
N HIS A 125 -14.97 1.13 -6.41
CA HIS A 125 -15.52 0.04 -5.62
C HIS A 125 -16.57 -0.75 -6.41
N HIS A 126 -17.46 -0.08 -7.14
CA HIS A 126 -18.44 -0.76 -7.99
C HIS A 126 -17.76 -1.62 -9.08
N LEU A 127 -16.72 -1.10 -9.76
CA LEU A 127 -15.95 -1.89 -10.73
C LEU A 127 -15.30 -3.13 -10.09
N VAL A 128 -14.75 -2.98 -8.88
CA VAL A 128 -14.16 -4.09 -8.13
C VAL A 128 -15.19 -5.18 -7.80
N VAL A 129 -16.40 -4.79 -7.40
CA VAL A 129 -17.51 -5.72 -7.10
C VAL A 129 -17.99 -6.44 -8.37
N LEU A 130 -17.99 -5.76 -9.53
CA LEU A 130 -18.33 -6.40 -10.81
C LEU A 130 -17.32 -7.48 -11.21
N CYS A 131 -16.04 -7.29 -10.88
CA CYS A 131 -15.00 -8.29 -11.16
C CYS A 131 -15.12 -9.54 -10.27
N SER A 132 -15.64 -9.43 -9.05
CA SER A 132 -15.86 -10.60 -8.18
C SER A 132 -16.93 -10.40 -7.11
N PRO A 133 -17.86 -11.37 -6.94
CA PRO A 133 -18.83 -11.34 -5.85
C PRO A 133 -18.22 -11.71 -4.49
N ARG A 134 -16.98 -12.25 -4.45
CA ARG A 134 -16.32 -12.66 -3.20
C ARG A 134 -15.61 -11.47 -2.57
N ALA A 135 -16.01 -11.10 -1.35
CA ALA A 135 -15.44 -9.99 -0.58
C ALA A 135 -13.91 -10.05 -0.45
N SER A 136 -13.33 -11.22 -0.17
CA SER A 136 -11.88 -11.40 -0.09
C SER A 136 -11.17 -11.16 -1.43
N ALA A 137 -11.78 -11.58 -2.55
CA ALA A 137 -11.27 -11.34 -3.88
C ALA A 137 -11.38 -9.87 -4.30
N GLN A 138 -12.37 -9.13 -3.79
CA GLN A 138 -12.50 -7.69 -4.03
C GLN A 138 -11.29 -6.91 -3.53
N ILE A 139 -10.70 -7.29 -2.39
CA ILE A 139 -9.47 -6.64 -1.89
C ILE A 139 -8.30 -6.86 -2.85
N ALA A 140 -8.09 -8.10 -3.30
CA ALA A 140 -7.04 -8.43 -4.25
C ALA A 140 -7.24 -7.74 -5.61
N ASN A 141 -8.48 -7.70 -6.10
CA ASN A 141 -8.84 -7.02 -7.34
C ASN A 141 -8.61 -5.50 -7.22
N ALA A 142 -9.07 -4.88 -6.13
CA ALA A 142 -8.86 -3.46 -5.88
C ALA A 142 -7.37 -3.11 -5.83
N HIS A 143 -6.56 -3.88 -5.11
CA HIS A 143 -5.11 -3.69 -5.06
C HIS A 143 -4.48 -3.72 -6.46
N THR A 144 -4.87 -4.71 -7.26
CA THR A 144 -4.31 -4.92 -8.61
C THR A 144 -4.74 -3.81 -9.56
N MET A 145 -6.04 -3.49 -9.59
CA MET A 145 -6.59 -2.42 -10.43
C MET A 145 -6.00 -1.06 -10.07
N PHE A 146 -5.87 -0.76 -8.78
CA PHE A 146 -5.24 0.47 -8.30
C PHE A 146 -3.78 0.55 -8.76
N ASN A 147 -2.99 -0.50 -8.56
CA ASN A 147 -1.57 -0.49 -8.94
C ASN A 147 -1.38 -0.37 -10.45
N ILE A 148 -2.24 -1.01 -11.26
CA ILE A 148 -2.23 -0.84 -12.72
C ILE A 148 -2.54 0.62 -13.07
N ALA A 149 -3.64 1.17 -12.55
CA ALA A 149 -4.04 2.55 -12.83
C ALA A 149 -2.98 3.57 -12.38
N ALA A 150 -2.42 3.40 -11.18
CA ALA A 150 -1.37 4.24 -10.63
C ALA A 150 -0.10 4.17 -11.49
N SER A 151 0.31 2.96 -11.91
CA SER A 151 1.49 2.79 -12.77
C SER A 151 1.27 3.43 -14.14
N THR A 152 0.11 3.23 -14.75
CA THR A 152 -0.23 3.87 -16.04
C THR A 152 -0.24 5.39 -15.93
N LEU A 153 -0.75 5.94 -14.83
CA LEU A 153 -0.72 7.38 -14.57
C LEU A 153 0.70 7.90 -14.33
N ALA A 154 1.58 7.09 -13.73
CA ALA A 154 2.97 7.45 -13.45
C ALA A 154 3.89 7.39 -14.68
N LEU A 155 3.63 6.50 -15.64
CA LEU A 155 4.44 6.32 -16.86
C LEU A 155 4.80 7.63 -17.61
N PRO A 156 3.87 8.56 -17.90
CA PRO A 156 4.23 9.80 -18.60
C PRO A 156 5.19 10.71 -17.82
N PHE A 157 5.30 10.55 -16.50
CA PHE A 157 6.19 11.35 -15.66
C PHE A 157 7.60 10.77 -15.57
N VAL A 158 7.80 9.48 -15.91
CA VAL A 158 9.11 8.81 -15.92
C VAL A 158 10.17 9.59 -16.72
N PRO A 159 9.93 10.04 -17.98
CA PRO A 159 10.93 10.81 -18.72
C PRO A 159 11.23 12.19 -18.12
N VAL A 160 10.27 12.79 -17.41
CA VAL A 160 10.48 14.08 -16.70
C VAL A 160 11.38 13.85 -15.48
N ILE A 161 11.13 12.78 -14.73
CA ILE A 161 11.93 12.37 -13.58
C ILE A 161 13.35 12.00 -14.03
N ALA A 162 13.50 11.24 -15.12
CA ALA A 162 14.80 10.86 -15.67
C ALA A 162 15.64 12.09 -16.07
N LYS A 163 15.02 13.09 -16.73
CA LYS A 163 15.72 14.35 -17.07
C LYS A 163 16.14 15.17 -15.86
N LEU A 164 15.37 15.14 -14.77
CA LEU A 164 15.73 15.81 -13.50
C LEU A 164 16.86 15.08 -12.76
N VAL A 165 17.03 13.78 -13.04
CA VAL A 165 18.09 12.93 -12.49
C VAL A 165 19.39 13.10 -13.29
N ASP A 166 19.31 13.13 -14.62
CA ASP A 166 20.48 13.24 -15.51
C ASP A 166 21.03 14.67 -15.64
N ALA A 167 20.33 15.66 -15.08
CA ALA A 167 20.75 17.07 -15.09
C ALA A 167 21.69 17.47 -13.91
N GLU A 168 22.06 16.51 -13.04
CA GLU A 168 23.11 16.65 -12.01
C GLU A 168 24.37 15.86 -12.38
#